data_AF-A0A5K3ER88-F1
#
_entry.id   AF-A0A5K3ER88-F1
#
_cell.length_a   1.000
_cell.length_b   1.000
_cell.length_c   1.000
_cell.angle_alpha   90.00
_cell.angle_beta   90.00
_cell.angle_gamma   90.00
#
_symmetry.space_group_name_H-M   'P 1'
#
loop_
_entity.id
_entity.type
_entity.pdbx_description
1 polymer ?
#
loop_
_entity_poly.entity_id
_entity_poly.type
_entity_poly.pdbx_seq_one_letter_code
_entity_poly.pdbx_strand_id
1 'polypeptide(L)'
;MGSIFRSEEMQLSQLILHTDSAYMCIAQLGELGVVQLRDTTPDVNAFQRKFVDEVRRCDEMERKLRYIEGELMKDNFIIFEPDEIPEAPPPKEMLELETNLDKLENELREVNFSVEQMKNSFMELTELKMVLRRAQLFFEEGSYEVNVNLAGGDEVLVEVPEHREQREALSGYIEMVPQPGDFDVGFRQGHATSTTYTSHHVE
;
A
#
# COMPACT_ATOMS: atom_id res chain seq x y z
N MET A 1 38.72 12.97 29.71
CA MET A 1 37.72 14.03 30.02
C MET A 1 38.44 15.37 29.89
N GLY A 2 38.46 15.89 28.65
CA GLY A 2 39.21 17.08 28.27
C GLY A 2 38.58 18.41 28.70
N SER A 3 39.36 19.49 28.63
CA SER A 3 38.90 20.85 28.95
C SER A 3 38.11 21.45 27.78
N ILE A 4 36.99 22.12 28.04
CA ILE A 4 36.16 22.82 27.04
C ILE A 4 36.94 23.89 26.23
N PHE A 5 38.08 24.38 26.73
CA PHE A 5 38.82 25.51 26.14
C PHE A 5 39.90 25.11 25.11
N ARG A 6 40.16 23.82 24.90
CA ARG A 6 41.20 23.31 24.00
C ARG A 6 40.74 22.00 23.36
N SER A 7 41.21 21.75 22.13
CA SER A 7 40.98 20.47 21.45
C SER A 7 41.56 19.30 22.25
N GLU A 8 40.90 18.15 22.17
CA GLU A 8 41.41 16.91 22.75
C GLU A 8 42.64 16.41 21.97
N GLU A 9 43.55 15.73 22.65
CA GLU A 9 44.74 15.18 22.02
C GLU A 9 44.36 14.04 21.08
N MET A 10 44.82 14.12 19.83
CA MET A 10 44.56 13.12 18.79
C MET A 10 45.83 12.33 18.49
N GLN A 11 45.69 11.01 18.34
CA GLN A 11 46.78 10.12 17.97
C GLN A 11 46.49 9.42 16.64
N LEU A 12 47.47 9.38 15.75
CA LEU A 12 47.42 8.55 14.55
C LEU A 12 47.85 7.13 14.89
N SER A 13 46.99 6.16 14.59
CA SER A 13 47.27 4.74 14.78
C SER A 13 47.06 3.97 13.48
N GLN A 14 47.84 2.91 13.28
CA GLN A 14 47.70 2.01 12.15
C GLN A 14 46.89 0.78 12.58
N LEU A 15 45.79 0.52 11.88
CA LEU A 15 44.92 -0.63 12.13
C LEU A 15 45.20 -1.73 11.10
N ILE A 16 45.52 -2.93 11.57
CA ILE A 16 45.77 -4.10 10.71
C ILE A 16 44.70 -5.13 11.04
N LEU A 17 43.85 -5.45 10.07
CA LEU A 17 42.72 -6.37 10.22
C LEU A 17 42.82 -7.52 9.23
N HIS A 18 42.41 -8.71 9.69
CA HIS A 18 42.15 -9.83 8.79
C HIS A 18 40.84 -9.58 8.02
N THR A 19 40.74 -10.05 6.77
CA THR A 19 39.57 -9.81 5.92
C THR A 19 38.27 -10.33 6.55
N ASP A 20 38.35 -11.47 7.22
CA ASP A 20 37.16 -12.16 7.75
C ASP A 20 36.63 -11.48 9.03
N SER A 21 37.48 -10.75 9.76
CA SER A 21 37.11 -10.04 10.99
C SER A 21 36.94 -8.54 10.78
N ALA A 22 37.34 -8.02 9.61
CA ALA A 22 37.34 -6.59 9.33
C ALA A 22 35.96 -5.96 9.50
N TYR A 23 34.90 -6.63 9.03
CA TYR A 23 33.53 -6.13 9.14
C TYR A 23 33.11 -5.91 10.59
N MET A 24 33.24 -6.94 11.44
CA MET A 24 32.81 -6.87 12.84
C MET A 24 33.63 -5.83 13.62
N CYS A 25 34.94 -5.75 13.39
CA CYS A 25 35.77 -4.76 14.08
C CYS A 25 35.41 -3.33 13.66
N ILE A 26 35.17 -3.08 12.37
CA ILE A 26 34.79 -1.75 11.88
C ILE A 26 33.40 -1.37 12.35
N ALA A 27 32.45 -2.32 12.39
CA ALA A 27 31.10 -2.10 12.92
C ALA A 27 31.16 -1.64 14.39
N GLN A 28 31.87 -2.37 15.25
CA GLN A 28 32.04 -2.01 16.66
C GLN A 28 32.76 -0.66 16.83
N LEU A 29 33.77 -0.36 16.01
CA LEU A 29 34.43 0.95 16.02
C LEU A 29 33.48 2.08 15.58
N GLY A 30 32.55 1.79 14.67
CA GLY A 30 31.49 2.70 14.25
C GLY A 30 30.50 3.01 15.37
N GLU A 31 30.09 1.99 16.12
CA GLU A 31 29.21 2.13 17.30
C GLU A 31 29.86 2.94 18.42
N LEU A 32 31.16 2.77 18.64
CA LEU A 32 31.90 3.58 19.61
C LEU A 32 32.03 5.05 19.17
N GLY A 33 32.09 5.34 17.87
CA GLY A 33 32.13 6.71 17.33
C GLY A 33 33.39 7.52 17.66
N VAL A 34 34.48 6.85 18.06
CA VAL A 34 35.73 7.52 18.52
C VAL A 34 36.84 7.59 17.48
N VAL A 35 36.63 7.05 16.29
CA VAL A 35 37.67 6.94 15.26
C VAL A 35 37.34 7.77 14.02
N GLN A 36 38.37 8.38 13.44
CA GLN A 36 38.31 9.02 12.14
C GLN A 36 39.17 8.23 11.14
N LEU A 37 38.53 7.65 10.12
CA LEU A 37 39.24 6.92 9.07
C LEU A 37 39.83 7.89 8.04
N ARG A 38 41.09 7.64 7.67
CA ARG A 38 41.80 8.42 6.64
C ARG A 38 41.88 7.61 5.34
N ASP A 39 41.54 8.23 4.22
CA ASP A 39 41.69 7.60 2.92
C ASP A 39 43.18 7.33 2.63
N THR A 40 43.51 6.05 2.42
CA THR A 40 44.86 5.58 2.11
C THR A 40 45.08 5.48 0.60
N THR A 41 44.00 5.50 -0.20
CA THR A 41 44.01 5.31 -1.65
C THR A 41 43.23 6.41 -2.38
N PRO A 42 43.69 7.68 -2.31
CA PRO A 42 43.00 8.79 -2.97
C PRO A 42 43.05 8.72 -4.50
N ASP A 43 44.09 8.10 -5.07
CA ASP A 43 44.29 8.01 -6.52
C ASP A 43 43.41 6.95 -7.21
N VAL A 44 42.73 6.10 -6.42
CA VAL A 44 41.88 5.03 -6.93
C VAL A 44 40.44 5.52 -7.03
N ASN A 45 39.88 5.44 -8.24
CA ASN A 45 38.48 5.77 -8.49
C ASN A 45 37.55 4.90 -7.63
N ALA A 46 36.42 5.47 -7.19
CA ALA A 46 35.42 4.80 -6.36
C ALA A 46 35.03 3.41 -6.90
N PHE A 47 34.84 3.27 -8.22
CA PHE A 47 34.40 2.00 -8.86
C PHE A 47 35.44 0.87 -8.84
N GLN A 48 36.72 1.18 -8.61
CA GLN A 48 37.79 0.18 -8.59
C GLN A 48 38.16 -0.23 -7.16
N ARG A 49 37.46 0.30 -6.16
CA ARG A 49 37.68 -0.04 -4.76
C ARG A 49 37.14 -1.45 -4.47
N LYS A 50 37.70 -2.08 -3.43
CA LYS A 50 37.47 -3.50 -3.14
C LYS A 50 36.02 -3.87 -2.83
N PHE A 51 35.26 -2.98 -2.18
CA PHE A 51 33.92 -3.27 -1.62
C PHE A 51 32.78 -2.54 -2.37
N VAL A 52 32.95 -2.29 -3.66
CA VAL A 52 31.96 -1.52 -4.46
C VAL A 52 30.67 -2.31 -4.67
N ASP A 53 30.79 -3.62 -4.85
CA ASP A 53 29.63 -4.47 -5.13
C ASP A 53 28.74 -4.62 -3.90
N GLU A 54 29.32 -4.70 -2.69
CA GLU A 54 28.57 -4.69 -1.44
C GLU A 54 27.86 -3.36 -1.20
N VAL A 55 28.51 -2.23 -1.51
CA VAL A 55 27.87 -0.90 -1.40
C VAL A 55 26.70 -0.77 -2.37
N ARG A 56 26.85 -1.25 -3.61
CA ARG A 56 25.75 -1.27 -4.59
C ARG A 56 24.58 -2.14 -4.13
N ARG A 57 24.86 -3.27 -3.48
CA ARG A 57 23.82 -4.13 -2.92
C ARG A 57 23.01 -3.42 -1.85
N CYS A 58 23.66 -2.65 -0.97
CA CYS A 58 22.98 -1.83 0.02
C CYS A 58 22.14 -0.70 -0.63
N ASP A 59 22.66 -0.04 -1.66
CA ASP A 59 21.93 0.99 -2.41
C ASP A 59 20.65 0.42 -3.07
N GLU A 60 20.73 -0.79 -3.62
CA GLU A 60 19.56 -1.48 -4.18
C GLU A 60 18.52 -1.83 -3.10
N MET A 61 18.94 -2.31 -1.93
CA MET A 61 18.03 -2.55 -0.81
C MET A 61 17.38 -1.25 -0.30
N GLU A 62 18.14 -0.16 -0.23
CA GLU A 62 17.62 1.16 0.14
C GLU A 62 16.56 1.64 -0.86
N ARG A 63 16.78 1.42 -2.16
CA ARG A 63 15.78 1.71 -3.20
C ARG A 63 14.46 0.97 -2.96
N LYS A 64 14.53 -0.30 -2.55
CA LYS A 64 13.35 -1.12 -2.23
C LYS A 64 12.62 -0.60 -1.00
N LEU A 65 13.36 -0.25 0.06
CA LEU A 65 12.80 0.34 1.27
C LEU A 65 12.07 1.67 0.97
N ARG A 66 12.66 2.55 0.16
CA ARG A 66 12.01 3.81 -0.26
C ARG A 66 10.73 3.57 -1.07
N TYR A 67 10.70 2.53 -1.89
CA TYR A 67 9.47 2.15 -2.60
C TYR A 67 8.37 1.72 -1.62
N ILE A 68 8.71 0.82 -0.68
CA ILE A 68 7.77 0.34 0.34
C ILE A 68 7.26 1.49 1.22
N GLU A 69 8.15 2.36 1.69
CA GLU A 69 7.78 3.58 2.43
C GLU A 69 6.80 4.45 1.63
N GLY A 70 7.06 4.64 0.33
CA GLY A 70 6.17 5.38 -0.55
C GLY A 70 4.78 4.76 -0.71
N GLU A 71 4.67 3.43 -0.74
CA GLU A 71 3.39 2.72 -0.76
C GLU A 71 2.65 2.84 0.58
N LEU A 72 3.37 2.69 1.70
CA LEU A 72 2.79 2.85 3.05
C LEU A 72 2.22 4.27 3.27
N MET A 73 2.92 5.30 2.76
CA MET A 73 2.44 6.68 2.82
C MET A 73 1.17 6.91 2.01
N LYS A 74 0.98 6.22 0.86
CA LYS A 74 -0.26 6.31 0.07
C LYS A 74 -1.46 5.79 0.84
N ASP A 75 -1.26 4.75 1.64
CA ASP A 75 -2.29 4.11 2.46
C ASP A 75 -2.44 4.77 3.85
N ASN A 76 -1.77 5.90 4.10
CA ASN A 76 -1.77 6.64 5.37
C ASN A 76 -1.28 5.84 6.58
N PHE A 77 -0.36 4.88 6.39
CA PHE A 77 0.29 4.21 7.51
C PHE A 77 1.30 5.15 8.20
N ILE A 78 1.27 5.17 9.52
CA ILE A 78 2.26 5.89 10.34
C ILE A 78 3.45 4.96 10.55
N ILE A 79 4.61 5.33 10.02
CA ILE A 79 5.86 4.63 10.28
C ILE A 79 6.38 5.10 11.64
N PHE A 80 6.61 4.15 12.55
CA PHE A 80 7.22 4.45 13.85
C PHE A 80 8.73 4.46 13.70
N GLU A 81 9.36 5.59 14.04
CA GLU A 81 10.81 5.64 14.21
C GLU A 81 11.16 4.95 15.53
N PRO A 82 12.08 3.97 15.54
CA PRO A 82 12.52 3.36 16.78
C PRO A 82 13.32 4.37 17.63
N ASP A 83 13.14 4.32 18.95
CA ASP A 83 13.85 5.21 19.90
C ASP A 83 15.36 4.96 19.95
N GLU A 84 15.81 3.75 19.59
CA GLU A 84 17.21 3.33 19.61
C GLU A 84 17.66 2.82 18.24
N ILE A 85 18.90 3.18 17.88
CA ILE A 85 19.55 2.69 16.67
C ILE A 85 19.99 1.25 16.93
N PRO A 86 19.54 0.25 16.14
CA PRO A 86 19.93 -1.14 16.34
C PRO A 86 21.43 -1.36 16.04
N GLU A 87 21.99 -2.43 16.62
CA GLU A 87 23.35 -2.88 16.35
C GLU A 87 23.54 -3.23 14.87
N ALA A 88 24.76 -3.07 14.35
CA ALA A 88 25.06 -3.40 12.97
C ALA A 88 24.86 -4.91 12.69
N PRO A 89 24.00 -5.29 11.73
CA PRO A 89 23.72 -6.69 11.45
C PRO A 89 24.93 -7.40 10.82
N PRO A 90 25.17 -8.69 11.11
CA PRO A 90 26.24 -9.44 10.48
C PRO A 90 26.00 -9.66 8.97
N PRO A 91 27.05 -9.89 8.17
CA PRO A 91 26.93 -10.02 6.71
C PRO A 91 26.02 -11.14 6.22
N LYS A 92 25.80 -12.18 7.03
CA LYS A 92 24.87 -13.27 6.71
C LYS A 92 23.42 -12.81 6.78
N GLU A 93 23.05 -12.06 7.81
CA GLU A 93 21.71 -11.51 7.98
C GLU A 93 21.40 -10.49 6.89
N MET A 94 22.41 -9.77 6.37
CA MET A 94 22.24 -8.88 5.23
C MET A 94 21.74 -9.61 3.97
N LEU A 95 22.17 -10.85 3.73
CA LEU A 95 21.67 -11.65 2.61
C LEU A 95 20.22 -12.08 2.81
N GLU A 96 19.86 -12.46 4.03
CA GLU A 96 18.47 -12.82 4.35
C GLU A 96 17.56 -11.59 4.20
N LEU A 97 18.00 -10.43 4.68
CA LEU A 97 17.28 -9.17 4.53
C LEU A 97 17.03 -8.81 3.07
N GLU A 98 18.03 -8.95 2.20
CA GLU A 98 17.85 -8.72 0.76
C GLU A 98 16.76 -9.63 0.18
N THR A 99 16.81 -10.93 0.46
CA THR A 99 15.79 -11.86 -0.06
C THR A 99 14.39 -11.57 0.46
N ASN A 100 14.28 -11.08 1.69
CA ASN A 100 13.00 -10.69 2.28
C ASN A 100 12.48 -9.39 1.66
N LEU A 101 13.35 -8.42 1.42
CA LEU A 101 12.98 -7.17 0.73
C LEU A 101 12.54 -7.43 -0.71
N ASP A 102 13.20 -8.34 -1.41
CA ASP A 102 12.81 -8.74 -2.79
C ASP A 102 11.42 -9.36 -2.83
N LYS A 103 11.14 -10.27 -1.90
CA LYS A 103 9.82 -10.90 -1.78
C LYS A 103 8.75 -9.85 -1.47
N LEU A 104 8.99 -9.00 -0.49
CA LEU A 104 8.04 -7.98 -0.07
C LEU A 104 7.77 -6.96 -1.18
N GLU A 105 8.80 -6.50 -1.91
CA GLU A 105 8.64 -5.62 -3.06
C GLU A 105 7.79 -6.26 -4.17
N ASN A 106 8.05 -7.53 -4.48
CA ASN A 106 7.30 -8.26 -5.52
C ASN A 106 5.85 -8.51 -5.11
N GLU A 107 5.61 -8.95 -3.87
CA GLU A 107 4.27 -9.13 -3.31
C GLU A 107 3.48 -7.83 -3.35
N LEU A 108 4.10 -6.71 -2.94
CA LEU A 108 3.44 -5.40 -2.95
C LEU A 108 3.09 -4.94 -4.36
N ARG A 109 4.00 -5.14 -5.33
CA ARG A 109 3.72 -4.85 -6.74
C ARG A 109 2.58 -5.70 -7.30
N GLU A 110 2.56 -7.00 -6.98
CA GLU A 110 1.52 -7.91 -7.45
C GLU A 110 0.15 -7.54 -6.86
N VAL A 111 0.09 -7.26 -5.56
CA VAL A 111 -1.12 -6.80 -4.88
C VAL A 111 -1.62 -5.50 -5.50
N ASN A 112 -0.75 -4.50 -5.67
CA ASN A 112 -1.11 -3.22 -6.27
C ASN A 112 -1.63 -3.38 -7.70
N PHE A 113 -0.99 -4.22 -8.51
CA PHE A 113 -1.46 -4.54 -9.86
C PHE A 113 -2.84 -5.21 -9.82
N SER A 114 -3.06 -6.18 -8.94
CA SER A 114 -4.33 -6.88 -8.77
C SER A 114 -5.46 -5.93 -8.35
N VAL A 115 -5.18 -5.01 -7.42
CA VAL A 115 -6.13 -3.97 -6.96
C VAL A 115 -6.52 -3.06 -8.12
N GLU A 116 -5.55 -2.60 -8.92
CA GLU A 116 -5.82 -1.75 -10.08
C GLU A 116 -6.69 -2.47 -11.12
N GLN A 117 -6.36 -3.74 -11.45
CA GLN A 117 -7.15 -4.56 -12.37
C GLN A 117 -8.59 -4.76 -11.87
N MET A 118 -8.75 -5.07 -10.58
CA MET A 118 -10.07 -5.26 -9.98
C MET A 118 -10.89 -3.96 -10.00
N LYS A 119 -10.25 -2.83 -9.70
CA LYS A 119 -10.88 -1.50 -9.76
C LYS A 119 -11.35 -1.16 -11.17
N ASN A 120 -10.53 -1.41 -12.19
CA ASN A 120 -10.89 -1.18 -13.59
C ASN A 120 -12.08 -2.04 -14.01
N SER A 121 -12.04 -3.34 -13.74
CA SER A 121 -13.15 -4.26 -14.06
C SER A 121 -14.44 -3.86 -13.35
N PHE A 122 -14.36 -3.42 -12.08
CA PHE A 122 -15.51 -2.93 -11.33
C PHE A 122 -16.09 -1.64 -11.93
N MET A 123 -15.25 -0.70 -12.37
CA MET A 123 -15.69 0.53 -13.02
C MET A 123 -16.42 0.23 -14.33
N GLU A 124 -15.86 -0.63 -15.20
CA GLU A 124 -16.49 -1.05 -16.45
C GLU A 124 -17.87 -1.69 -16.24
N LEU A 125 -17.98 -2.60 -15.28
CA LEU A 125 -19.25 -3.25 -14.94
C LEU A 125 -20.26 -2.26 -14.35
N THR A 126 -19.80 -1.28 -13.56
CA THR A 126 -20.65 -0.24 -12.99
C THR A 126 -21.19 0.69 -14.08
N GLU A 127 -20.37 1.06 -15.06
CA GLU A 127 -20.79 1.85 -16.21
C GLU A 127 -21.85 1.10 -17.03
N LEU A 128 -21.61 -0.18 -17.34
CA LEU A 128 -22.57 -1.00 -18.07
C LEU A 128 -23.90 -1.14 -17.30
N LYS A 129 -23.84 -1.35 -15.98
CA LYS A 129 -25.01 -1.39 -15.12
C LYS A 129 -25.82 -0.08 -15.20
N MET A 130 -25.15 1.07 -15.20
CA MET A 130 -25.81 2.37 -15.32
C MET A 130 -26.47 2.57 -16.68
N VAL A 131 -25.82 2.14 -17.77
CA VAL A 131 -26.41 2.17 -19.12
C VAL A 131 -27.68 1.34 -19.18
N LEU A 132 -27.63 0.10 -18.69
CA LEU A 132 -28.79 -0.78 -18.64
C LEU A 132 -29.94 -0.19 -17.82
N ARG A 133 -29.63 0.42 -16.67
CA ARG A 133 -30.64 1.07 -15.83
C ARG A 133 -31.31 2.25 -16.53
N ARG A 134 -30.54 3.10 -17.22
CA ARG A 134 -31.08 4.23 -17.99
C ARG A 134 -31.90 3.76 -19.19
N ALA A 135 -31.46 2.71 -19.88
CA ALA A 135 -32.21 2.12 -20.98
C ALA A 135 -33.57 1.58 -20.50
N GLN A 136 -33.61 0.88 -19.36
CA GLN A 136 -34.87 0.40 -18.78
C GLN A 136 -35.83 1.56 -18.45
N LEU A 137 -35.34 2.60 -17.77
CA LEU A 137 -36.16 3.79 -17.47
C LEU A 137 -36.68 4.47 -18.74
N PHE A 138 -35.84 4.57 -19.78
CA PHE A 138 -36.25 5.14 -21.08
C PHE A 138 -37.37 4.32 -21.74
N PHE A 139 -37.29 2.99 -21.71
CA PHE A 139 -38.35 2.14 -22.27
C PHE A 139 -39.64 2.17 -21.45
N GLU A 140 -39.55 2.31 -20.12
CA GLU A 140 -40.71 2.50 -19.26
C GLU A 140 -41.40 3.85 -19.52
N GLU A 141 -40.64 4.93 -19.73
CA GLU A 141 -41.15 6.28 -20.00
C GLU A 141 -41.70 6.44 -21.44
N GLY A 142 -41.04 5.81 -22.42
CA GLY A 142 -41.47 5.81 -23.84
C GLY A 142 -42.74 4.99 -24.12
N SER A 143 -43.18 4.14 -23.18
CA SER A 143 -44.46 3.42 -23.30
C SER A 143 -45.69 4.34 -23.21
N TYR A 144 -45.51 5.60 -22.78
CA TYR A 144 -46.58 6.60 -22.70
C TYR A 144 -46.69 7.53 -23.93
N GLU A 145 -45.72 7.53 -24.86
CA GLU A 145 -45.71 8.47 -26.00
C GLU A 145 -45.94 7.84 -27.38
N VAL A 146 -46.13 6.52 -27.49
CA VAL A 146 -46.51 5.89 -28.76
C VAL A 146 -48.04 5.74 -28.84
N ASN A 147 -48.74 6.88 -28.89
CA ASN A 147 -50.11 6.90 -29.39
C ASN A 147 -50.11 7.15 -30.89
N VAL A 148 -50.57 6.12 -31.59
CA VAL A 148 -50.51 5.89 -33.02
C VAL A 148 -51.35 6.93 -33.76
N ASN A 149 -50.75 7.67 -34.69
CA ASN A 149 -51.49 8.39 -35.73
C ASN A 149 -50.97 7.96 -37.10
N LEU A 150 -51.32 6.75 -37.51
CA LEU A 150 -51.43 6.38 -38.92
C LEU A 150 -52.73 5.57 -39.10
N ALA A 151 -53.58 6.07 -39.99
CA ALA A 151 -54.90 5.57 -40.40
C ALA A 151 -56.10 5.93 -39.50
N GLY A 152 -56.70 7.09 -39.80
CA GLY A 152 -58.13 7.27 -39.61
C GLY A 152 -58.91 6.42 -40.62
N GLY A 153 -59.86 5.67 -40.10
CA GLY A 153 -60.79 4.81 -40.84
C GLY A 153 -61.57 3.91 -39.88
N ASP A 154 -62.41 4.56 -39.06
CA ASP A 154 -63.53 4.04 -38.26
C ASP A 154 -63.29 3.37 -36.89
N GLU A 155 -63.82 4.07 -35.88
CA GLU A 155 -64.21 3.68 -34.51
C GLU A 155 -63.27 2.82 -33.67
N VAL A 156 -62.47 3.49 -32.83
CA VAL A 156 -61.72 2.87 -31.73
C VAL A 156 -62.50 3.01 -30.42
N LEU A 157 -63.08 1.90 -29.94
CA LEU A 157 -63.42 1.74 -28.53
C LEU A 157 -62.12 1.45 -27.77
N VAL A 158 -61.56 2.48 -27.15
CA VAL A 158 -60.47 2.33 -26.18
C VAL A 158 -61.12 1.97 -24.85
N GLU A 159 -61.09 0.68 -24.47
CA GLU A 159 -61.29 0.32 -23.06
C GLU A 159 -60.07 0.82 -22.28
N VAL A 160 -60.30 1.80 -21.41
CA VAL A 160 -59.33 2.29 -20.42
C VAL A 160 -59.48 1.40 -19.18
N PRO A 161 -58.48 0.58 -18.80
CA PRO A 161 -58.49 -0.04 -17.48
C PRO A 161 -58.19 1.04 -16.45
N GLU A 162 -59.16 1.30 -15.56
CA GLU A 162 -59.03 2.22 -14.44
C GLU A 162 -57.86 1.83 -13.53
N HIS A 163 -56.91 2.74 -13.33
CA HIS A 163 -55.90 2.62 -12.29
C HIS A 163 -56.53 2.75 -10.90
N ARG A 164 -56.46 1.71 -10.08
CA ARG A 164 -56.26 1.89 -8.63
C ARG A 164 -55.70 0.66 -7.95
N GLU A 165 -54.78 0.92 -7.02
CA GLU A 165 -54.32 0.04 -5.94
C GLU A 165 -53.20 -0.97 -6.26
N GLN A 166 -52.00 -0.46 -6.53
CA GLN A 166 -50.75 -1.19 -6.22
C GLN A 166 -49.55 -0.27 -5.95
N ARG A 167 -49.79 0.91 -5.36
CA ARG A 167 -48.74 1.88 -4.97
C ARG A 167 -48.00 1.54 -3.67
N GLU A 168 -48.18 0.35 -3.09
CA GLU A 168 -47.55 -0.02 -1.80
C GLU A 168 -46.47 -1.11 -1.87
N ALA A 169 -46.07 -1.59 -3.05
CA ALA A 169 -45.03 -2.63 -3.17
C ALA A 169 -43.66 -2.15 -3.69
N LEU A 170 -43.43 -0.84 -3.79
CA LEU A 170 -42.12 -0.25 -4.18
C LEU A 170 -41.42 0.43 -2.99
N SER A 171 -41.48 -0.20 -1.80
CA SER A 171 -40.59 0.11 -0.67
C SER A 171 -39.19 -0.52 -0.84
N GLY A 172 -38.71 -0.61 -2.07
CA GLY A 172 -37.44 -1.22 -2.44
C GLY A 172 -36.50 -0.25 -3.16
N TYR A 173 -36.55 1.04 -2.81
CA TYR A 173 -35.43 1.93 -3.12
C TYR A 173 -34.23 1.44 -2.31
N ILE A 174 -33.35 0.66 -2.95
CA ILE A 174 -31.99 0.52 -2.45
C ILE A 174 -31.30 1.85 -2.77
N GLU A 175 -31.41 2.80 -1.84
CA GLU A 175 -30.45 3.88 -1.72
C GLU A 175 -29.12 3.25 -1.32
N MET A 176 -28.20 3.19 -2.27
CA MET A 176 -26.78 3.06 -1.97
C MET A 176 -26.06 4.06 -2.88
N VAL A 177 -26.21 5.34 -2.54
CA VAL A 177 -25.15 6.30 -2.83
C VAL A 177 -23.98 5.83 -1.96
N PRO A 178 -22.82 5.42 -2.53
CA PRO A 178 -21.72 4.97 -1.70
C PRO A 178 -21.26 6.16 -0.86
N GLN A 179 -21.44 6.08 0.45
CA GLN A 179 -20.89 7.07 1.35
C GLN A 179 -19.38 6.79 1.52
N PRO A 180 -18.55 7.83 1.70
CA PRO A 180 -17.13 7.63 1.98
C PRO A 180 -17.01 6.99 3.37
N GLY A 181 -16.91 5.65 3.40
CA GLY A 181 -16.94 4.84 4.61
C GLY A 181 -17.44 3.40 4.43
N ASP A 182 -18.11 3.06 3.32
CA ASP A 182 -18.58 1.69 3.05
C ASP A 182 -17.46 0.71 2.63
N PHE A 183 -16.21 1.16 2.58
CA PHE A 183 -15.04 0.34 2.31
C PHE A 183 -14.45 -0.21 3.61
N ASP A 184 -15.15 -1.16 4.23
CA ASP A 184 -14.51 -2.08 5.16
C ASP A 184 -14.45 -3.46 4.52
N VAL A 185 -13.29 -3.77 3.92
CA VAL A 185 -13.01 -5.08 3.33
C VAL A 185 -12.65 -6.04 4.47
N GLY A 186 -13.64 -6.32 5.32
CA GLY A 186 -13.51 -7.27 6.41
C GLY A 186 -13.24 -8.66 5.86
N PHE A 187 -12.02 -9.16 6.07
CA PHE A 187 -11.70 -10.58 5.90
C PHE A 187 -12.67 -11.40 6.77
N ARG A 188 -13.65 -12.04 6.14
CA ARG A 188 -14.47 -13.08 6.77
C ARG A 188 -13.58 -14.30 7.01
N GLN A 189 -12.91 -14.35 8.17
CA GLN A 189 -12.49 -15.62 8.74
C GLN A 189 -13.73 -16.40 9.17
N GLY A 190 -13.76 -17.67 8.74
CA GLY A 190 -14.88 -18.57 8.94
C GLY A 190 -15.22 -18.77 10.42
N HIS A 191 -16.50 -19.05 10.66
CA HIS A 191 -16.98 -19.52 11.95
C HIS A 191 -16.24 -20.80 12.38
N ALA A 192 -15.51 -20.71 13.49
CA ALA A 192 -15.53 -21.72 14.54
C ALA A 192 -15.28 -21.07 15.90
N THR A 193 -16.24 -21.30 16.80
CA THR A 193 -16.19 -21.21 18.28
C THR A 193 -16.06 -19.85 18.97
N SER A 194 -17.23 -19.36 19.39
CA SER A 194 -17.56 -18.81 20.72
C SER A 194 -16.40 -18.59 21.71
N THR A 195 -16.21 -17.34 22.15
CA THR A 195 -16.03 -17.00 23.57
C THR A 195 -16.46 -15.55 23.79
N THR A 196 -17.45 -15.36 24.64
CA THR A 196 -17.87 -14.08 25.21
C THR A 196 -16.79 -13.52 26.14
N TYR A 197 -16.43 -12.25 26.01
CA TYR A 197 -15.82 -11.50 27.12
C TYR A 197 -16.38 -10.07 27.19
N THR A 198 -17.07 -9.81 28.29
CA THR A 198 -17.68 -8.55 28.71
C THR A 198 -16.60 -7.52 29.09
N SER A 199 -16.69 -6.31 28.55
CA SER A 199 -15.86 -5.17 28.98
C SER A 199 -16.33 -4.66 30.34
N HIS A 200 -15.42 -4.65 31.32
CA HIS A 200 -15.55 -3.83 32.51
C HIS A 200 -14.93 -2.46 32.20
N HIS A 201 -15.77 -1.45 32.17
CA HIS A 201 -15.40 -0.06 32.43
C HIS A 201 -14.79 0.05 33.83
N VAL A 202 -13.65 0.71 33.94
CA VAL A 202 -13.21 1.36 35.18
C VAL A 202 -12.67 2.74 34.78
N GLU A 203 -13.18 3.76 35.49
CA GLU A 203 -12.75 5.16 35.49
C GLU A 203 -11.32 5.34 36.00
#